data_AF-A0A2D4I970-F1
#
_entry.id   AF-A0A2D4I970-F1
#
_cell.length_a   1.000
_cell.length_b   1.000
_cell.length_c   1.000
_cell.angle_alpha   90.00
_cell.angle_beta   90.00
_cell.angle_gamma   90.00
#
_symmetry.space_group_name_H-M   'P 1'
#
loop_
_entity.id
_entity.type
_entity.pdbx_description
1 polymer ?
#
loop_
_entity_poly.entity_id
_entity_poly.type
_entity_poly.pdbx_seq_one_letter_code
_entity_poly.pdbx_strand_id
1 'polypeptide(L)'
;VFKENAPVLSGTMQGGIQGAEPEVSLTAFILIALLESKTICNEYIDSLDSSIKKATDYLLKKYEKLQRPYTTALTAYALAAAEQLNDDRVLMAASTGRNRWEEHNAHTHNIEGTSYALLALLKMKKFDQTGPIVRWLTDQNFYGGTYGQTQATVMVFQALAEYEIQMPSHKDLNLDIAISLPEREVPIMYRINYENALLARTAETKLNQDFVVSASGDGKATMTILTFY
;
A
#
# COMPACT_ATOMS: atom_id res chain seq x y z
N VAL A 1 -25.15 -7.25 -3.89
CA VAL A 1 -24.17 -8.35 -4.05
C VAL A 1 -23.87 -8.49 -5.52
N PHE A 2 -22.60 -8.45 -5.89
CA PHE A 2 -22.17 -8.66 -7.26
C PHE A 2 -21.77 -10.12 -7.48
N LYS A 3 -21.95 -10.61 -8.71
CA LYS A 3 -21.65 -11.99 -9.09
C LYS A 3 -20.78 -11.99 -10.33
N GLU A 4 -19.72 -12.79 -10.30
CA GLU A 4 -18.89 -13.07 -11.47
C GLU A 4 -19.55 -14.17 -12.29
N ASN A 5 -19.78 -13.92 -13.57
CA ASN A 5 -20.43 -14.86 -14.49
C ASN A 5 -19.43 -15.42 -15.51
N ALA A 6 -18.27 -14.78 -15.69
CA ALA A 6 -17.25 -15.19 -16.64
C ALA A 6 -15.87 -15.05 -16.00
N PRO A 7 -15.33 -16.14 -15.40
CA PRO A 7 -14.01 -16.13 -14.79
C PRO A 7 -12.94 -15.64 -15.77
N VAL A 8 -12.06 -14.77 -15.32
CA VAL A 8 -10.96 -14.25 -16.14
C VAL A 8 -10.04 -15.39 -16.55
N LEU A 9 -9.49 -15.32 -17.76
CA LEU A 9 -8.57 -16.32 -18.29
C LEU A 9 -7.30 -16.50 -17.43
N SER A 10 -6.91 -15.47 -16.67
CA SER A 10 -5.82 -15.51 -15.70
C SER A 10 -6.32 -15.12 -14.32
N GLY A 11 -6.60 -16.12 -13.48
CA GLY A 11 -7.03 -15.92 -12.09
C GLY A 11 -5.98 -15.23 -11.21
N THR A 12 -4.69 -15.30 -11.59
CA THR A 12 -3.60 -14.64 -10.87
C THR A 12 -3.66 -13.12 -10.92
N MET A 13 -4.44 -12.54 -11.85
CA MET A 13 -4.64 -11.08 -11.92
C MET A 13 -5.76 -10.57 -11.00
N GLN A 14 -6.52 -11.46 -10.37
CA GLN A 14 -7.60 -11.10 -9.43
C GLN A 14 -7.10 -10.90 -7.98
N GLY A 15 -5.80 -11.11 -7.71
CA GLY A 15 -5.24 -10.98 -6.36
C GLY A 15 -5.86 -11.97 -5.36
N GLY A 16 -5.96 -11.55 -4.10
CA GLY A 16 -6.43 -12.39 -2.97
C GLY A 16 -7.94 -12.69 -2.94
N ILE A 17 -8.69 -12.30 -3.98
CA ILE A 17 -10.16 -12.47 -4.09
C ILE A 17 -10.56 -13.96 -4.11
N GLN A 18 -9.67 -14.83 -4.60
CA GLN A 18 -9.88 -16.29 -4.56
C GLN A 18 -9.67 -16.83 -3.14
N GLY A 19 -10.71 -17.41 -2.53
CA GLY A 19 -10.64 -17.97 -1.18
C GLY A 19 -12.00 -18.20 -0.53
N ALA A 20 -12.04 -18.31 0.80
CA ALA A 20 -13.23 -18.70 1.58
C ALA A 20 -14.36 -17.66 1.61
N GLU A 21 -14.11 -16.42 1.17
CA GLU A 21 -15.05 -15.29 1.23
C GLU A 21 -15.15 -14.53 -0.12
N PRO A 22 -15.43 -15.23 -1.24
CA PRO A 22 -15.28 -14.65 -2.58
C PRO A 22 -16.39 -13.63 -2.89
N GLU A 23 -17.62 -13.84 -2.41
CA GLU A 23 -18.74 -12.91 -2.63
C GLU A 23 -18.52 -11.55 -1.94
N VAL A 24 -17.95 -11.57 -0.74
CA VAL A 24 -17.64 -10.35 0.03
C VAL A 24 -16.49 -9.62 -0.64
N SER A 25 -15.40 -10.33 -0.95
CA SER A 25 -14.21 -9.75 -1.59
C SER A 25 -14.56 -9.12 -2.94
N LEU A 26 -15.32 -9.82 -3.78
CA LEU A 26 -15.78 -9.30 -5.08
C LEU A 26 -16.71 -8.09 -4.91
N THR A 27 -17.65 -8.15 -3.95
CA THR A 27 -18.57 -7.03 -3.71
C THR A 27 -17.82 -5.78 -3.22
N ALA A 28 -16.83 -5.95 -2.35
CA ALA A 28 -15.98 -4.85 -1.87
C ALA A 28 -15.11 -4.28 -3.00
N PHE A 29 -14.49 -5.14 -3.81
CA PHE A 29 -13.70 -4.72 -4.97
C PHE A 29 -14.52 -3.87 -5.97
N ILE A 30 -15.72 -4.34 -6.32
CA ILE A 30 -16.61 -3.60 -7.24
C ILE A 30 -17.13 -2.31 -6.58
N LEU A 31 -17.43 -2.32 -5.29
CA LEU A 31 -17.85 -1.12 -4.58
C LEU A 31 -16.78 -0.02 -4.64
N ILE A 32 -15.51 -0.35 -4.45
CA ILE A 32 -14.39 0.61 -4.58
C ILE A 32 -14.38 1.22 -5.98
N ALA A 33 -14.45 0.39 -7.03
CA ALA A 33 -14.46 0.89 -8.41
C ALA A 33 -15.65 1.82 -8.70
N LEU A 34 -16.85 1.48 -8.21
CA LEU A 34 -18.05 2.32 -8.36
C LEU A 34 -17.92 3.66 -7.62
N LEU A 35 -17.27 3.66 -6.45
CA LEU A 35 -17.01 4.88 -5.68
C LEU A 35 -15.99 5.78 -6.39
N GLU A 36 -14.93 5.20 -6.94
CA GLU A 36 -13.91 5.94 -7.70
C GLU A 36 -14.49 6.55 -8.99
N SER A 37 -15.38 5.84 -9.68
CA SER A 37 -16.06 6.36 -10.88
C SER A 37 -17.24 7.27 -10.59
N LYS A 38 -17.66 7.40 -9.32
CA LYS A 38 -18.91 8.08 -8.93
C LYS A 38 -18.94 9.51 -9.45
N THR A 39 -17.85 10.26 -9.31
CA THR A 39 -17.78 11.66 -9.73
C THR A 39 -18.03 11.88 -11.21
N ILE A 40 -17.77 10.87 -12.05
CA ILE A 40 -17.94 10.92 -13.50
C ILE A 40 -19.31 10.35 -13.91
N CYS A 41 -19.70 9.22 -13.33
CA CYS A 41 -20.86 8.45 -13.79
C CYS A 41 -22.19 8.85 -13.15
N ASN A 42 -22.19 9.63 -12.06
CA ASN A 42 -23.42 9.93 -11.31
C ASN A 42 -24.46 10.69 -12.13
N GLU A 43 -24.03 11.51 -13.09
CA GLU A 43 -24.94 12.26 -13.97
C GLU A 43 -25.57 11.39 -15.07
N TYR A 44 -24.97 10.23 -15.37
CA TYR A 44 -25.38 9.37 -16.48
C TYR A 44 -26.12 8.12 -16.03
N ILE A 45 -25.99 7.73 -14.76
CA ILE A 45 -26.52 6.46 -14.24
C ILE A 45 -27.29 6.70 -12.94
N ASP A 46 -28.61 6.86 -13.06
CA ASP A 46 -29.52 7.09 -11.92
C ASP A 46 -29.48 5.97 -10.87
N SER A 47 -29.15 4.75 -11.29
CA SER A 47 -29.12 3.58 -10.39
C SER A 47 -27.83 3.44 -9.58
N LEU A 48 -26.81 4.27 -9.85
CA LEU A 48 -25.47 4.13 -9.28
C LEU A 48 -25.48 4.26 -7.76
N ASP A 49 -26.07 5.34 -7.23
CA ASP A 49 -26.18 5.58 -5.78
C ASP A 49 -26.93 4.45 -5.07
N SER A 50 -28.01 3.96 -5.68
CA SER A 50 -28.79 2.84 -5.11
C SER A 50 -27.98 1.54 -5.07
N SER A 51 -27.11 1.32 -6.06
CA SER A 51 -26.25 0.14 -6.17
C SER A 51 -25.11 0.20 -5.16
N ILE A 52 -24.47 1.36 -5.02
CA ILE A 52 -23.46 1.65 -3.99
C ILE A 52 -24.07 1.37 -2.61
N LYS A 53 -25.23 1.97 -2.30
CA LYS A 53 -25.90 1.77 -1.01
C LYS A 53 -26.19 0.30 -0.70
N LYS A 54 -26.74 -0.45 -1.65
CA LYS A 54 -27.02 -1.89 -1.48
C LYS A 54 -25.76 -2.72 -1.25
N ALA A 55 -24.66 -2.39 -1.93
CA ALA A 55 -23.38 -3.07 -1.73
C ALA A 55 -22.81 -2.76 -0.34
N THR A 56 -22.83 -1.49 0.06
CA THR A 56 -22.38 -1.04 1.38
C THR A 56 -23.18 -1.69 2.52
N ASP A 57 -24.51 -1.72 2.43
CA ASP A 57 -25.39 -2.36 3.44
C ASP A 57 -25.12 -3.86 3.57
N TYR A 58 -24.79 -4.53 2.46
CA TYR A 58 -24.42 -5.94 2.48
C TYR A 58 -23.09 -6.17 3.19
N LEU A 59 -22.08 -5.36 2.87
CA LEU A 59 -20.74 -5.48 3.47
C LEU A 59 -20.77 -5.18 4.97
N LEU A 60 -21.51 -4.15 5.41
CA LEU A 60 -21.67 -3.83 6.83
C LEU A 60 -22.21 -5.01 7.65
N LYS A 61 -23.20 -5.74 7.12
CA LYS A 61 -23.78 -6.92 7.79
C LYS A 61 -22.82 -8.11 7.90
N LYS A 62 -21.79 -8.15 7.05
CA LYS A 62 -20.80 -9.23 7.00
C LYS A 62 -19.51 -8.88 7.74
N TYR A 63 -19.19 -7.60 7.85
CA TYR A 63 -17.89 -7.10 8.31
C TYR A 63 -17.44 -7.68 9.66
N GLU A 64 -18.31 -7.70 10.68
CA GLU A 64 -17.95 -8.23 12.02
C GLU A 64 -17.70 -9.75 12.05
N LYS A 65 -18.09 -10.48 11.00
CA LYS A 65 -18.01 -11.95 10.93
C LYS A 65 -16.88 -12.44 10.02
N LEU A 66 -16.13 -11.53 9.41
CA LEU A 66 -15.03 -11.88 8.52
C LEU A 66 -13.89 -12.50 9.31
N GLN A 67 -13.26 -13.52 8.73
CA GLN A 67 -12.16 -14.24 9.37
C GLN A 67 -10.82 -14.00 8.67
N ARG A 68 -10.84 -13.69 7.38
CA ARG A 68 -9.61 -13.51 6.60
C ARG A 68 -9.06 -12.09 6.78
N PRO A 69 -7.77 -11.92 7.14
CA PRO A 69 -7.13 -10.61 7.19
C PRO A 69 -7.27 -9.83 5.89
N TYR A 70 -7.07 -10.49 4.74
CA TYR A 70 -7.20 -9.87 3.42
C TYR A 70 -8.62 -9.33 3.18
N THR A 71 -9.64 -10.17 3.33
CA THR A 71 -11.04 -9.77 3.08
C THR A 71 -11.51 -8.73 4.08
N THR A 72 -11.03 -8.78 5.33
CA THR A 72 -11.30 -7.75 6.34
C THR A 72 -10.71 -6.40 5.92
N ALA A 73 -9.45 -6.36 5.47
CA ALA A 73 -8.80 -5.13 5.03
C ALA A 73 -9.46 -4.52 3.79
N LEU A 74 -9.73 -5.34 2.76
CA LEU A 74 -10.43 -4.91 1.55
C LEU A 74 -11.83 -4.37 1.86
N THR A 75 -12.59 -5.07 2.70
CA THR A 75 -13.94 -4.64 3.09
C THR A 75 -13.89 -3.36 3.93
N ALA A 76 -12.92 -3.24 4.84
CA ALA A 76 -12.73 -2.03 5.64
C ALA A 76 -12.45 -0.82 4.75
N TYR A 77 -11.59 -0.96 3.74
CA TYR A 77 -11.31 0.10 2.79
C TYR A 77 -12.56 0.49 1.99
N ALA A 78 -13.30 -0.49 1.44
CA ALA A 78 -14.51 -0.21 0.69
C ALA A 78 -15.57 0.53 1.53
N LEU A 79 -15.75 0.15 2.80
CA LEU A 79 -16.68 0.80 3.72
C LEU A 79 -16.20 2.19 4.16
N ALA A 80 -14.89 2.36 4.38
CA ALA A 80 -14.28 3.65 4.71
C ALA A 80 -14.37 4.63 3.53
N ALA A 81 -14.15 4.16 2.30
CA ALA A 81 -14.31 4.94 1.07
C ALA A 81 -15.77 5.35 0.82
N ALA A 82 -16.73 4.54 1.28
CA ALA A 82 -18.15 4.89 1.28
C ALA A 82 -18.57 5.80 2.46
N GLU A 83 -17.62 6.23 3.30
CA GLU A 83 -17.85 7.01 4.52
C GLU A 83 -18.80 6.33 5.53
N GLN A 84 -18.88 4.99 5.50
CA GLN A 84 -19.76 4.20 6.38
C GLN A 84 -19.00 3.45 7.48
N LEU A 85 -17.68 3.62 7.60
CA LEU A 85 -16.88 2.97 8.63
C LEU A 85 -15.88 3.95 9.23
N ASN A 86 -16.01 4.18 10.55
CA ASN A 86 -15.11 5.01 11.36
C ASN A 86 -14.43 4.23 12.50
N ASP A 87 -14.86 2.99 12.75
CA ASP A 87 -14.29 2.11 13.76
C ASP A 87 -13.23 1.20 13.13
N ASP A 88 -12.02 1.21 13.68
CA ASP A 88 -10.89 0.40 13.25
C ASP A 88 -10.75 -0.90 14.05
N ARG A 89 -11.60 -1.17 15.05
CA ARG A 89 -11.49 -2.34 15.95
C ARG A 89 -11.43 -3.68 15.20
N VAL A 90 -12.35 -3.91 14.26
CA VAL A 90 -12.40 -5.17 13.49
C VAL A 90 -11.19 -5.29 12.57
N LEU A 91 -10.82 -4.19 11.92
CA LEU A 91 -9.62 -4.10 11.08
C LEU A 91 -8.37 -4.46 11.89
N MET A 92 -8.14 -3.76 13.01
CA MET A 92 -6.96 -3.94 13.86
C MET A 92 -6.93 -5.30 14.55
N ALA A 93 -8.08 -5.89 14.89
CA ALA A 93 -8.15 -7.25 15.44
C ALA A 93 -7.66 -8.31 14.44
N ALA A 94 -7.83 -8.06 13.13
CA ALA A 94 -7.34 -8.95 12.08
C ALA A 94 -5.86 -8.72 11.70
N SER A 95 -5.18 -7.76 12.34
CA SER A 95 -3.77 -7.44 12.06
C SER A 95 -2.81 -8.36 12.81
N THR A 96 -1.68 -8.69 12.19
CA THR A 96 -0.56 -9.33 12.88
C THR A 96 0.47 -8.27 13.27
N GLY A 97 0.81 -8.21 14.56
CA GLY A 97 1.79 -7.23 15.07
C GLY A 97 1.37 -5.76 14.91
N ARG A 98 0.09 -5.48 14.63
CA ARG A 98 -0.46 -4.14 14.38
C ARG A 98 0.22 -3.38 13.23
N ASN A 99 0.87 -4.09 12.31
CA ASN A 99 1.57 -3.49 11.17
C ASN A 99 1.27 -4.15 9.82
N ARG A 100 0.63 -5.32 9.79
CA ARG A 100 0.32 -6.04 8.55
C ARG A 100 -0.91 -6.94 8.68
N TRP A 101 -1.53 -7.26 7.54
CA TRP A 101 -2.63 -8.22 7.44
C TRP A 101 -2.16 -9.40 6.60
N GLU A 102 -1.78 -10.48 7.28
CA GLU A 102 -1.10 -11.60 6.65
C GLU A 102 -1.84 -12.93 6.76
N GLU A 103 -1.77 -13.71 5.69
CA GLU A 103 -2.15 -15.11 5.63
C GLU A 103 -0.91 -15.97 5.33
N HIS A 104 -0.95 -17.23 5.75
CA HIS A 104 0.16 -18.17 5.57
C HIS A 104 0.41 -18.43 4.08
N ASN A 105 1.69 -18.40 3.66
CA ASN A 105 2.14 -18.62 2.28
C ASN A 105 1.48 -17.72 1.22
N ALA A 106 1.07 -16.49 1.58
CA ALA A 106 0.35 -15.58 0.70
C ALA A 106 1.05 -14.22 0.54
N HIS A 107 2.38 -14.19 0.37
CA HIS A 107 3.19 -12.95 0.41
C HIS A 107 2.63 -11.80 -0.44
N THR A 108 2.34 -12.03 -1.73
CA THR A 108 1.75 -11.01 -2.62
C THR A 108 0.41 -10.49 -2.12
N HIS A 109 -0.48 -11.38 -1.65
CA HIS A 109 -1.79 -11.00 -1.12
C HIS A 109 -1.67 -10.27 0.22
N ASN A 110 -0.64 -10.57 1.02
CA ASN A 110 -0.38 -9.89 2.28
C ASN A 110 0.04 -8.43 2.02
N ILE A 111 0.82 -8.17 0.96
CA ILE A 111 1.15 -6.80 0.52
C ILE A 111 -0.11 -6.07 0.09
N GLU A 112 -0.93 -6.68 -0.76
CA GLU A 112 -2.19 -6.11 -1.23
C GLU A 112 -3.16 -5.82 -0.09
N GLY A 113 -3.39 -6.80 0.80
CA GLY A 113 -4.26 -6.67 1.97
C GLY A 113 -3.76 -5.62 2.96
N THR A 114 -2.46 -5.57 3.22
CA THR A 114 -1.87 -4.53 4.08
C THR A 114 -1.99 -3.13 3.45
N SER A 115 -1.90 -3.03 2.13
CA SER A 115 -2.11 -1.78 1.39
C SER A 115 -3.56 -1.29 1.50
N TYR A 116 -4.54 -2.20 1.38
CA TYR A 116 -5.94 -1.86 1.64
C TYR A 116 -6.17 -1.40 3.09
N ALA A 117 -5.56 -2.06 4.07
CA ALA A 117 -5.68 -1.65 5.47
C ALA A 117 -5.10 -0.25 5.72
N LEU A 118 -3.96 0.08 5.11
CA LEU A 118 -3.38 1.43 5.17
C LEU A 118 -4.35 2.47 4.57
N LEU A 119 -4.89 2.21 3.38
CA LEU A 119 -5.86 3.10 2.75
C LEU A 119 -7.14 3.27 3.58
N ALA A 120 -7.63 2.20 4.22
CA ALA A 120 -8.77 2.26 5.12
C ALA A 120 -8.51 3.19 6.30
N LEU A 121 -7.37 3.03 6.98
CA LEU A 121 -6.98 3.88 8.12
C LEU A 121 -6.80 5.35 7.71
N LEU A 122 -6.23 5.61 6.53
CA LEU A 122 -6.12 6.95 5.98
C LEU A 122 -7.50 7.58 5.73
N LYS A 123 -8.43 6.84 5.10
CA LYS A 123 -9.81 7.31 4.90
C LYS A 123 -10.54 7.58 6.21
N MET A 124 -10.30 6.76 7.25
CA MET A 124 -10.81 6.96 8.61
C MET A 124 -10.08 8.06 9.41
N LYS A 125 -9.03 8.67 8.84
CA LYS A 125 -8.17 9.67 9.50
C LYS A 125 -7.47 9.16 10.77
N LYS A 126 -7.15 7.86 10.83
CA LYS A 126 -6.48 7.18 11.96
C LYS A 126 -4.95 7.18 11.78
N PHE A 127 -4.37 8.37 11.63
CA PHE A 127 -2.96 8.56 11.26
C PHE A 127 -1.94 8.00 12.26
N ASP A 128 -2.28 7.94 13.56
CA ASP A 128 -1.35 7.44 14.58
C ASP A 128 -0.97 5.95 14.36
N GLN A 129 -1.80 5.19 13.64
CA GLN A 129 -1.62 3.76 13.43
C GLN A 129 -0.92 3.41 12.11
N THR A 130 -0.75 4.37 11.20
CA THR A 130 -0.27 4.12 9.83
C THR A 130 1.24 4.02 9.74
N GLY A 131 1.99 4.68 10.63
CA GLY A 131 3.46 4.70 10.60
C GLY A 131 4.14 3.33 10.58
N PRO A 132 3.79 2.39 11.49
CA PRO A 132 4.33 1.02 11.47
C PRO A 132 3.97 0.23 10.20
N ILE A 133 2.79 0.48 9.64
CA ILE A 133 2.29 -0.21 8.43
C ILE A 133 3.09 0.25 7.20
N VAL A 134 3.31 1.54 7.05
CA VAL A 134 4.13 2.12 5.98
C VAL A 134 5.55 1.56 6.04
N ARG A 135 6.16 1.51 7.22
CA ARG A 135 7.50 0.90 7.40
C ARG A 135 7.51 -0.54 6.91
N TRP A 136 6.53 -1.35 7.34
CA TRP A 136 6.46 -2.74 6.92
C TRP A 136 6.32 -2.90 5.39
N LEU A 137 5.50 -2.07 4.74
CA LEU A 137 5.33 -2.06 3.28
C LEU A 137 6.61 -1.66 2.56
N THR A 138 7.33 -0.64 3.06
CA THR A 138 8.63 -0.23 2.51
C THR A 138 9.68 -1.32 2.66
N ASP A 139 9.70 -2.01 3.81
CA ASP A 139 10.65 -3.09 4.10
C ASP A 139 10.46 -4.32 3.20
N GLN A 140 9.28 -4.47 2.55
CA GLN A 140 9.06 -5.56 1.59
C GLN A 140 9.92 -5.43 0.33
N ASN A 141 10.51 -4.26 0.06
CA ASN A 141 11.28 -3.97 -1.16
C ASN A 141 10.54 -4.46 -2.42
N PHE A 142 9.23 -4.22 -2.46
CA PHE A 142 8.37 -4.73 -3.51
C PHE A 142 8.42 -3.79 -4.72
N TYR A 143 9.12 -4.20 -5.77
CA TYR A 143 9.28 -3.42 -7.00
C TYR A 143 8.29 -3.80 -8.11
N GLY A 144 7.38 -4.75 -7.84
CA GLY A 144 6.45 -5.29 -8.83
C GLY A 144 7.16 -6.01 -9.98
N GLY A 145 6.49 -6.15 -11.13
CA GLY A 145 7.11 -6.60 -12.39
C GLY A 145 7.07 -8.12 -12.66
N THR A 146 6.52 -8.94 -11.75
CA THR A 146 6.32 -10.38 -11.99
C THR A 146 4.86 -10.69 -12.33
N TYR A 147 4.63 -11.70 -13.18
CA TYR A 147 3.28 -12.18 -13.52
C TYR A 147 2.49 -12.56 -12.25
N GLY A 148 1.24 -12.09 -12.13
CA GLY A 148 0.38 -12.34 -10.96
C GLY A 148 0.55 -11.37 -9.78
N GLN A 149 1.33 -10.30 -9.93
CA GLN A 149 1.57 -9.30 -8.88
C GLN A 149 0.92 -7.93 -9.17
N THR A 150 0.06 -7.85 -10.19
CA THR A 150 -0.51 -6.59 -10.66
C THR A 150 -1.29 -5.84 -9.58
N GLN A 151 -2.21 -6.51 -8.87
CA GLN A 151 -3.01 -5.88 -7.82
C GLN A 151 -2.13 -5.39 -6.66
N ALA A 152 -1.23 -6.24 -6.15
CA ALA A 152 -0.30 -5.84 -5.09
C ALA A 152 0.55 -4.62 -5.49
N THR A 153 0.99 -4.54 -6.74
CA THR A 153 1.78 -3.40 -7.27
C THR A 153 0.95 -2.12 -7.29
N VAL A 154 -0.25 -2.15 -7.86
CA VAL A 154 -1.12 -0.96 -7.91
C VAL A 154 -1.45 -0.51 -6.49
N MET A 155 -1.87 -1.44 -5.63
CA MET A 155 -2.35 -1.10 -4.30
C MET A 155 -1.24 -0.57 -3.39
N VAL A 156 -0.03 -1.13 -3.42
CA VAL A 156 1.07 -0.64 -2.56
C VAL A 156 1.49 0.77 -2.94
N PHE A 157 1.62 1.06 -4.25
CA PHE A 157 1.98 2.40 -4.69
C PHE A 157 0.87 3.41 -4.42
N GLN A 158 -0.39 3.03 -4.64
CA GLN A 158 -1.53 3.89 -4.29
C GLN A 158 -1.57 4.20 -2.80
N ALA A 159 -1.38 3.20 -1.93
CA ALA A 159 -1.42 3.37 -0.49
C ALA A 159 -0.27 4.24 0.05
N LEU A 160 0.95 4.03 -0.44
CA LEU A 160 2.12 4.84 -0.06
C LEU A 160 2.00 6.28 -0.58
N ALA A 161 1.50 6.48 -1.81
CA ALA A 161 1.28 7.81 -2.36
C ALA A 161 0.23 8.59 -1.55
N GLU A 162 -0.91 7.97 -1.23
CA GLU A 162 -1.94 8.61 -0.40
C GLU A 162 -1.45 8.92 1.02
N TYR A 163 -0.62 8.04 1.61
CA TYR A 163 0.00 8.32 2.89
C TYR A 163 0.86 9.60 2.84
N GLU A 164 1.73 9.75 1.84
CA GLU A 164 2.58 10.96 1.72
C GLU A 164 1.78 12.22 1.38
N ILE A 165 0.67 12.11 0.62
CA ILE A 165 -0.23 13.25 0.34
C ILE A 165 -0.89 13.75 1.62
N GLN A 166 -1.37 12.84 2.48
CA GLN A 166 -2.14 13.19 3.68
C GLN A 166 -1.27 13.46 4.91
N MET A 167 -0.08 12.83 4.97
CA MET A 167 0.91 13.02 6.02
C MET A 167 2.24 13.45 5.39
N PRO A 168 2.34 14.68 4.85
CA PRO A 168 3.57 15.14 4.23
C PRO A 168 4.69 15.16 5.27
N SER A 169 5.58 14.17 5.21
CA SER A 169 6.82 14.12 6.00
C SER A 169 7.86 15.13 5.49
N HIS A 170 7.51 15.86 4.43
CA HIS A 170 8.42 16.45 3.46
C HIS A 170 8.85 17.90 3.72
N LYS A 171 8.30 18.58 4.73
CA LYS A 171 8.76 19.95 5.03
C LYS A 171 10.17 19.98 5.64
N ASP A 172 10.61 18.88 6.24
CA ASP A 172 11.88 18.80 6.96
C ASP A 172 12.90 17.87 6.28
N LEU A 173 12.64 17.38 5.06
CA LEU A 173 13.62 16.52 4.35
C LEU A 173 14.86 17.34 3.99
N ASN A 174 15.93 17.09 4.74
CA ASN A 174 17.22 17.72 4.58
C ASN A 174 18.31 16.79 5.13
N LEU A 175 18.73 15.84 4.29
CA LEU A 175 19.74 14.85 4.61
C LEU A 175 21.06 15.19 3.91
N ASP A 176 22.13 15.19 4.69
CA ASP A 176 23.50 15.20 4.19
C ASP A 176 24.08 13.78 4.34
N ILE A 177 24.42 13.16 3.20
CA ILE A 177 25.00 11.82 3.12
C ILE A 177 26.45 11.94 2.67
N ALA A 178 27.35 11.31 3.41
CA ALA A 178 28.78 11.24 3.12
C ALA A 178 29.20 9.77 2.93
N ILE A 179 29.69 9.43 1.74
CA ILE A 179 30.19 8.10 1.39
C ILE A 179 31.71 8.17 1.32
N SER A 180 32.39 7.49 2.25
CA SER A 180 33.84 7.44 2.34
C SER A 180 34.35 6.12 1.73
N LEU A 181 34.84 6.22 0.51
CA LEU A 181 35.45 5.09 -0.22
C LEU A 181 36.95 5.03 0.07
N PRO A 182 37.54 3.84 0.29
CA PRO A 182 38.99 3.70 0.57
C PRO A 182 39.90 4.29 -0.50
N GLU A 183 39.46 4.30 -1.77
CA GLU A 183 40.22 4.83 -2.90
C GLU A 183 40.25 6.36 -2.99
N ARG A 184 39.37 7.06 -2.26
CA ARG A 184 39.20 8.51 -2.36
C ARG A 184 39.56 9.18 -1.04
N GLU A 185 40.49 10.13 -1.11
CA GLU A 185 40.79 11.00 0.04
C GLU A 185 39.61 11.90 0.42
N VAL A 186 38.78 12.29 -0.56
CA VAL A 186 37.61 13.16 -0.35
C VAL A 186 36.33 12.32 -0.38
N PRO A 187 35.50 12.34 0.68
CA PRO A 187 34.21 11.67 0.70
C PRO A 187 33.26 12.20 -0.39
N ILE A 188 32.43 11.32 -0.93
CA ILE A 188 31.35 11.71 -1.84
C ILE A 188 30.21 12.25 -0.99
N MET A 189 29.89 13.52 -1.18
CA MET A 189 28.83 14.21 -0.45
C MET A 189 27.58 14.33 -1.33
N TYR A 190 26.44 13.90 -0.80
CA TYR A 190 25.13 14.13 -1.39
C TYR A 190 24.25 14.87 -0.40
N ARG A 191 23.60 15.94 -0.87
CA ARG A 191 22.53 16.59 -0.13
C ARG A 191 21.19 16.22 -0.76
N ILE A 192 20.34 15.57 0.02
CA ILE A 192 18.99 15.21 -0.35
C ILE A 192 18.05 16.16 0.37
N ASN A 193 17.37 17.00 -0.41
CA ASN A 193 16.34 17.90 0.06
C ASN A 193 15.03 17.63 -0.68
N TYR A 194 13.96 18.30 -0.28
CA TYR A 194 12.66 18.15 -0.92
C TYR A 194 12.70 18.32 -2.46
N GLU A 195 13.43 19.32 -2.95
CA GLU A 195 13.48 19.64 -4.38
C GLU A 195 14.14 18.54 -5.22
N ASN A 196 15.06 17.78 -4.63
CA ASN A 196 15.87 16.80 -5.35
C ASN A 196 15.68 15.35 -4.87
N ALA A 197 14.67 15.11 -4.03
CA ALA A 197 14.39 13.83 -3.36
C ALA A 197 14.17 12.66 -4.33
N LEU A 198 13.54 12.91 -5.48
CA LEU A 198 13.23 11.89 -6.48
C LEU A 198 14.39 11.58 -7.43
N LEU A 199 15.44 12.40 -7.42
CA LEU A 199 16.59 12.19 -8.28
C LEU A 199 17.47 11.11 -7.63
N ALA A 200 17.63 9.96 -8.30
CA ALA A 200 18.55 8.93 -7.84
C ALA A 200 20.00 9.48 -7.85
N ARG A 201 20.82 9.06 -6.88
CA ARG A 201 22.26 9.32 -6.85
C ARG A 201 22.99 8.00 -6.99
N THR A 202 23.92 7.94 -7.93
CA THR A 202 24.71 6.74 -8.19
C THR A 202 26.19 7.07 -8.03
N ALA A 203 26.91 6.19 -7.35
CA ALA A 203 28.35 6.22 -7.24
C ALA A 203 28.88 4.82 -7.57
N GLU A 204 29.96 4.77 -8.36
CA GLU A 204 30.60 3.52 -8.78
C GLU A 204 32.04 3.48 -8.26
N THR A 205 32.49 2.29 -7.86
CA THR A 205 33.89 1.99 -7.51
C THR A 205 34.28 0.69 -8.22
N LYS A 206 35.57 0.57 -8.58
CA LYS A 206 36.13 -0.63 -9.20
C LYS A 206 36.72 -1.61 -8.20
N LEU A 207 36.90 -1.20 -6.93
CA LEU A 207 37.37 -2.10 -5.88
C LEU A 207 36.21 -2.59 -5.04
N ASN A 208 36.18 -3.91 -4.82
CA ASN A 208 35.24 -4.54 -3.92
C ASN A 208 35.82 -4.51 -2.48
N GLN A 209 35.76 -3.33 -1.84
CA GLN A 209 36.24 -3.10 -0.48
C GLN A 209 35.16 -2.49 0.39
N ASP A 210 35.27 -2.70 1.71
CA ASP A 210 34.38 -2.10 2.69
C ASP A 210 34.50 -0.56 2.67
N PHE A 211 33.36 0.13 2.80
CA PHE A 211 33.29 1.58 2.83
C PHE A 211 32.33 2.06 3.92
N VAL A 212 32.45 3.33 4.31
CA VAL A 212 31.64 3.92 5.38
C VAL A 212 30.64 4.89 4.80
N VAL A 213 29.39 4.78 5.25
CA VAL A 213 28.33 5.74 4.94
C VAL A 213 27.88 6.43 6.23
N SER A 214 27.89 7.75 6.17
CA SER A 214 27.43 8.63 7.25
C SER A 214 26.25 9.46 6.75
N ALA A 215 25.16 9.48 7.50
CA ALA A 215 23.97 10.27 7.19
C ALA A 215 23.63 11.16 8.38
N SER A 216 23.35 12.43 8.12
CA SER A 216 22.98 13.43 9.13
C SER A 216 21.85 14.32 8.62
N GLY A 217 21.02 14.83 9.54
CA GLY A 217 19.90 15.70 9.23
C GLY A 217 18.55 15.02 9.41
N ASP A 218 17.51 15.63 8.85
CA ASP A 218 16.13 15.22 9.05
C ASP A 218 15.56 14.57 7.79
N GLY A 219 14.89 13.43 7.97
CA GLY A 219 14.25 12.68 6.90
C GLY A 219 14.70 11.23 6.81
N LYS A 220 14.33 10.57 5.70
CA LYS A 220 14.67 9.18 5.41
C LYS A 220 15.17 9.05 3.98
N ALA A 221 16.17 8.20 3.78
CA ALA A 221 16.69 7.85 2.46
C ALA A 221 16.95 6.34 2.39
N THR A 222 16.80 5.77 1.21
CA THR A 222 17.11 4.36 0.93
C THR A 222 18.37 4.30 0.08
N MET A 223 19.29 3.41 0.43
CA MET A 223 20.52 3.15 -0.33
C MET A 223 20.57 1.67 -0.71
N THR A 224 20.81 1.39 -1.99
CA THR A 224 20.96 0.04 -2.53
C THR A 224 22.37 -0.14 -3.05
N ILE A 225 23.04 -1.23 -2.66
CA ILE A 225 24.39 -1.58 -3.09
C ILE A 225 24.31 -2.78 -4.03
N LEU A 226 24.89 -2.66 -5.22
CA LEU A 226 24.95 -3.72 -6.23
C LEU A 226 26.40 -3.96 -6.66
N THR A 227 26.87 -5.20 -6.58
CA THR A 227 28.21 -5.60 -7.00
C THR A 227 28.11 -6.47 -8.26
N PHE A 228 28.73 -6.01 -9.35
CA PHE A 228 28.86 -6.79 -10.60
C PHE A 228 30.28 -7.36 -10.67
N TYR A 229 30.38 -8.65 -11.01
CA TYR A 229 31.64 -9.38 -11.16
C TYR A 229 31.76 -9.97 -12.57
#